data_AF-A0A7J0GGD1-F1
#
_entry.id   AF-A0A7J0GGD1-F1
#
_cell.length_a   1.000
_cell.length_b   1.000
_cell.length_c   1.000
_cell.angle_alpha   90.00
_cell.angle_beta   90.00
_cell.angle_gamma   90.00
#
_symmetry.space_group_name_H-M   'P 1'
#
loop_
_entity.id
_entity.type
_entity.pdbx_description
1 polymer ?
#
loop_
_entity_poly.entity_id
_entity_poly.type
_entity_poly.pdbx_seq_one_letter_code
_entity_poly.pdbx_strand_id
1 'polypeptide(L)'
;MAADSKVETIARLAQWRIDNFGPCTYKKSDPFRVGIWNWHLSIEKNRYMYIRLFPELSRASKEQPPIARFVLRVSNTGSNRRFYISPST
;
A
#
# COMPACT_ATOMS: atom_id res chain seq x y z
N MET A 1 -12.04 8.56 12.76
CA MET A 1 -11.04 7.55 12.33
C MET A 1 -11.65 6.82 11.14
N ALA A 2 -11.15 7.07 9.93
CA ALA A 2 -11.73 6.45 8.74
C ALA A 2 -11.45 4.94 8.78
N ALA A 3 -12.50 4.10 8.72
CA ALA A 3 -12.36 2.64 8.75
C ALA A 3 -11.43 2.12 7.63
N ASP A 4 -11.25 2.91 6.57
CA ASP A 4 -10.47 2.57 5.37
C ASP A 4 -8.95 2.84 5.49
N SER A 5 -8.39 3.27 6.63
CA SER A 5 -6.94 3.52 6.74
C SER A 5 -6.13 2.30 7.22
N LYS A 6 -6.78 1.33 7.87
CA LYS A 6 -6.10 0.20 8.51
C LYS A 6 -5.55 -0.78 7.47
N VAL A 7 -4.30 -1.23 7.68
CA VAL A 7 -3.67 -2.31 6.92
C VAL A 7 -3.57 -3.55 7.78
N GLU A 8 -4.05 -4.68 7.27
CA GLU A 8 -3.90 -5.98 7.90
C GLU A 8 -2.54 -6.56 7.55
N THR A 9 -1.82 -7.09 8.53
CA THR A 9 -0.48 -7.67 8.32
C THR A 9 -0.42 -9.09 8.85
N ILE A 10 0.20 -9.98 8.06
CA ILE A 10 0.50 -11.35 8.44
C ILE A 10 1.91 -11.68 7.93
N ALA A 11 2.87 -11.81 8.85
CA ALA A 11 4.28 -12.09 8.56
C ALA A 11 4.91 -11.13 7.52
N ARG A 12 4.93 -11.54 6.24
CA ARG A 12 5.50 -10.78 5.11
C ARG A 12 4.46 -10.22 4.15
N LEU A 13 3.17 -10.38 4.48
CA LEU A 13 2.04 -9.87 3.72
C LEU A 13 1.43 -8.67 4.44
N ALA A 14 1.12 -7.64 3.68
CA ALA A 14 0.31 -6.51 4.10
C ALA A 14 -0.85 -6.33 3.11
N GLN A 15 -2.07 -6.20 3.63
CA GLN A 15 -3.28 -6.09 2.85
C GLN A 15 -4.06 -4.85 3.29
N TRP A 16 -4.27 -3.94 2.35
CA TRP A 16 -5.05 -2.75 2.57
C TRP A 16 -6.36 -2.84 1.79
N ARG A 17 -7.49 -2.86 2.49
CA ARG A 17 -8.82 -2.89 1.91
C ARG A 17 -9.40 -1.48 1.88
N ILE A 18 -9.93 -1.11 0.72
CA ILE A 18 -10.60 0.18 0.51
C ILE A 18 -11.99 -0.13 -0.02
N ASP A 19 -13.02 0.12 0.78
CA ASP A 19 -14.40 -0.21 0.40
C ASP A 19 -15.00 0.83 -0.55
N ASN A 20 -14.68 2.12 -0.35
CA ASN A 20 -15.18 3.18 -1.22
C ASN A 20 -14.03 4.00 -1.83
N PHE A 21 -13.91 4.01 -3.16
CA PHE A 21 -12.85 4.74 -3.86
C PHE A 21 -13.37 5.49 -5.10
N GLY A 22 -13.76 6.73 -4.85
CA GLY A 22 -14.32 7.65 -5.84
C GLY A 22 -13.29 8.26 -6.81
N PRO A 23 -13.75 9.04 -7.81
CA PRO A 23 -12.87 9.81 -8.69
C PRO A 23 -12.09 10.89 -7.92
N CYS A 24 -10.91 11.27 -8.40
CA CYS A 24 -10.04 12.32 -7.84
C CYS A 24 -9.75 12.14 -6.34
N THR A 25 -9.61 10.91 -5.89
CA THR A 25 -9.44 10.58 -4.47
C THR A 25 -8.00 10.20 -4.16
N TYR A 26 -7.45 10.80 -3.12
CA TYR A 26 -6.21 10.37 -2.45
C TYR A 26 -6.56 9.70 -1.13
N LYS A 27 -5.96 8.54 -0.84
CA LYS A 27 -5.98 7.92 0.48
C LYS A 27 -4.58 7.53 0.91
N LYS A 28 -4.32 7.60 2.21
CA LYS A 28 -3.10 7.12 2.86
C LYS A 28 -3.48 6.15 3.97
N SER A 29 -2.72 5.07 4.09
CA SER A 29 -2.91 4.08 5.14
C SER A 29 -2.30 4.52 6.48
N ASP A 30 -2.78 3.92 7.56
CA ASP A 30 -2.06 3.87 8.82
C ASP A 30 -0.70 3.18 8.63
N PRO A 31 0.30 3.47 9.48
CA PRO A 31 1.59 2.79 9.42
C PRO A 31 1.40 1.31 9.71
N PHE A 32 2.11 0.45 8.98
CA PHE A 32 2.10 -0.99 9.19
C PHE A 32 3.51 -1.55 9.13
N ARG A 33 3.75 -2.60 9.91
CA ARG A 33 5.09 -3.18 10.06
C ARG A 33 5.27 -4.37 9.12
N VAL A 34 6.38 -4.36 8.36
CA VAL A 34 6.87 -5.52 7.61
C VAL A 34 8.36 -5.66 7.89
N GLY A 35 8.75 -6.81 8.46
CA GLY A 35 10.07 -6.97 9.04
C GLY A 35 10.27 -6.02 10.23
N ILE A 36 11.36 -5.24 10.20
CA ILE A 36 11.69 -4.27 11.25
C ILE A 36 11.25 -2.84 10.93
N TRP A 37 10.74 -2.60 9.72
CA TRP A 37 10.41 -1.25 9.24
C TRP A 37 8.91 -1.01 9.26
N ASN A 38 8.53 0.23 9.60
CA ASN A 38 7.18 0.74 9.39
C ASN A 38 7.06 1.28 7.97
N TRP A 39 5.93 0.99 7.34
CA TRP A 39 5.62 1.34 5.97
C TRP A 39 4.25 2.03 5.89
N HIS A 40 4.06 2.82 4.84
CA HIS A 40 2.77 3.35 4.46
C HIS A 40 2.47 3.01 3.01
N LEU A 41 1.19 2.83 2.73
CA LEU A 41 0.65 2.85 1.38
C LEU A 41 -0.10 4.17 1.16
N SER A 42 0.03 4.69 -0.05
CA SER A 42 -0.88 5.72 -0.54
C SER A 42 -1.38 5.35 -1.92
N ILE A 43 -2.60 5.78 -2.18
CA ILE A 43 -3.29 5.55 -3.43
C ILE A 43 -3.88 6.86 -3.92
N GLU A 44 -3.74 7.11 -5.20
CA GLU A 44 -4.23 8.31 -5.86
C GLU A 44 -4.90 7.91 -7.16
N LYS A 45 -6.15 8.31 -7.34
CA LYS A 45 -6.92 8.02 -8.55
C LYS A 45 -7.32 9.30 -9.25
N ASN A 46 -6.64 9.56 -10.36
CA ASN A 46 -6.96 10.61 -11.33
C ASN A 46 -7.27 9.91 -12.68
N ARG A 47 -6.64 10.32 -13.79
CA ARG A 47 -6.70 9.59 -15.07
C ARG A 47 -6.15 8.16 -14.95
N TYR A 48 -5.15 7.97 -14.08
CA TYR A 48 -4.56 6.68 -13.74
C TYR A 48 -4.63 6.45 -12.24
N MET A 49 -4.42 5.20 -11.84
CA MET A 49 -4.32 4.79 -10.44
C MET A 49 -2.84 4.66 -10.08
N TYR A 50 -2.38 5.52 -9.17
CA TYR A 50 -1.02 5.49 -8.64
C TYR A 50 -1.04 4.87 -7.25
N ILE A 51 -0.19 3.87 -7.04
CA ILE A 51 0.00 3.24 -5.73
C ILE A 51 1.46 3.41 -5.35
N ARG A 52 1.70 3.95 -4.15
CA ARG A 52 3.04 4.21 -3.64
C ARG A 52 3.20 3.50 -2.30
N LEU A 53 4.29 2.74 -2.17
CA LEU A 53 4.76 2.14 -0.93
C LEU A 53 6.02 2.88 -0.51
N PHE A 54 6.07 3.36 0.73
CA PHE A 54 7.22 4.10 1.23
C PHE A 54 7.41 3.85 2.73
N PRO A 55 8.66 3.87 3.23
CA PRO A 55 8.90 3.69 4.65
C PRO A 55 8.43 4.91 5.44
N GLU A 56 8.05 4.69 6.69
CA GLU A 56 7.82 5.77 7.65
C GLU A 56 9.14 6.52 7.88
N LEU A 57 9.07 7.86 7.82
CA LEU A 57 10.22 8.71 8.08
C LEU A 57 10.58 8.64 9.56
N SER A 58 11.68 7.97 9.87
CA SER A 58 12.23 7.82 11.22
C SER A 58 13.72 8.16 11.25
N ARG A 59 14.32 8.28 12.45
CA ARG A 59 15.78 8.44 12.59
C ARG A 59 16.51 7.25 11.97
N ALA A 60 16.05 6.03 12.28
CA ALA A 60 16.62 4.80 11.76
C ALA A 60 16.58 4.74 10.22
N SER A 61 15.47 5.13 9.59
CA SER A 61 15.36 5.08 8.12
C SER A 61 16.23 6.13 7.40
N LYS A 62 16.70 7.18 8.10
CA LYS A 62 17.62 8.18 7.54
C LYS A 62 19.06 7.70 7.58
N GLU A 63 19.47 7.08 8.68
CA GLU A 63 20.83 6.55 8.84
C GLU A 63 21.02 5.28 8.02
N GLN A 64 20.02 4.39 8.04
CA GLN A 64 20.03 3.15 7.29
C GLN A 64 18.71 3.00 6.53
N PRO A 65 18.65 3.39 5.25
CA PRO A 65 17.43 3.24 4.47
C PRO A 65 17.07 1.75 4.31
N PRO A 66 15.78 1.39 4.35
CA PRO A 66 15.37 0.00 4.16
C PRO A 66 15.76 -0.52 2.77
N ILE A 67 16.43 -1.68 2.73
CA ILE A 67 16.61 -2.45 1.50
C ILE A 67 15.54 -3.53 1.45
N ALA A 68 14.59 -3.41 0.54
CA ALA A 68 13.47 -4.34 0.43
C ALA A 68 12.97 -4.48 -1.01
N ARG A 69 12.41 -5.64 -1.32
CA ARG A 69 11.71 -5.91 -2.58
C ARG A 69 10.28 -6.32 -2.27
N PHE A 70 9.33 -5.62 -2.87
CA PHE A 70 7.91 -5.88 -2.73
C PHE A 70 7.31 -6.33 -4.05
N VAL A 71 6.31 -7.21 -3.97
CA VAL A 71 5.42 -7.53 -5.09
C VAL A 71 4.10 -6.84 -4.80
N LEU A 72 3.73 -5.85 -5.60
CA LEU A 72 2.47 -5.15 -5.42
C LEU A 72 1.39 -5.83 -6.27
N ARG A 73 0.27 -6.19 -5.64
CA ARG A 73 -0.89 -6.80 -6.31
C ARG A 73 -2.13 -5.98 -6.05
N VAL A 74 -2.88 -5.70 -7.10
CA VAL A 74 -4.17 -4.99 -7.02
C VAL A 74 -5.27 -5.91 -7.46
N SER A 75 -6.31 -6.06 -6.64
CA SER A 75 -7.51 -6.83 -6.97
C SER A 75 -8.76 -5.96 -6.81
N ASN A 76 -9.66 -6.02 -7.79
CA ASN A 76 -10.99 -5.45 -7.68
C ASN A 76 -12.01 -6.57 -7.39
N THR A 77 -12.96 -6.33 -6.49
CA THR A 77 -14.04 -7.27 -6.14
C THR A 77 -15.16 -7.35 -7.17
N GLY A 78 -15.10 -6.56 -8.26
CA GLY A 78 -16.02 -6.65 -9.40
C GLY A 78 -15.99 -8.00 -10.14
N SER A 79 -16.99 -8.23 -11.00
CA SER A 79 -17.26 -9.51 -11.69
C SER A 79 -16.10 -10.06 -12.52
N ASN A 80 -15.10 -9.23 -12.85
CA ASN A 80 -13.90 -9.62 -13.58
C ASN A 80 -12.66 -9.44 -12.69
N ARG A 81 -12.33 -10.47 -11.89
CA ARG A 81 -11.18 -10.49 -10.97
C ARG A 81 -9.86 -10.52 -11.73
N ARG A 82 -9.41 -9.37 -12.24
CA ARG A 82 -8.10 -9.22 -12.87
C ARG A 82 -7.10 -8.66 -11.85
N PHE A 83 -6.00 -9.39 -11.63
CA PHE A 83 -4.89 -8.91 -10.81
C PHE A 83 -3.94 -8.08 -11.68
N TYR A 84 -3.60 -6.88 -11.22
CA TYR A 84 -2.49 -6.10 -11.79
C TYR A 84 -1.26 -6.29 -10.90
N ILE A 85 -0.13 -6.70 -11.50
CA ILE A 85 1.13 -7.00 -10.79
C ILE A 85 2.24 -6.13 -11.37
N SER A 86 3.06 -5.52 -10.51
CA SER A 86 4.25 -4.75 -10.90
C SER A 86 5.45 -5.10 -10.00
N PRO A 87 6.68 -5.24 -10.55
CA PRO A 87 6.99 -5.32 -11.97
C PRO A 87 6.55 -6.69 -12.53
N SER A 88 6.12 -6.72 -13.79
CA SER A 88 5.90 -7.98 -14.51
C SER A 88 7.24 -8.73 -14.57
N THR A 89 7.34 -9.85 -13.87
CA THR A 89 8.39 -10.85 -14.12
C THR A 89 8.30 -11.36 -15.54
#